data_AF-A0A8H9WP21-F1
#
_entry.id   AF-A0A8H9WP21-F1
#
_cell.length_a   1.000
_cell.length_b   1.000
_cell.length_c   1.000
_cell.angle_alpha   90.00
_cell.angle_beta   90.00
_cell.angle_gamma   90.00
#
_symmetry.space_group_name_H-M   'P 1'
#
loop_
_entity.id
_entity.type
_entity.pdbx_description
1 polymer ?
#
loop_
_entity_poly.entity_id
_entity_poly.type
_entity_poly.pdbx_seq_one_letter_code
_entity_poly.pdbx_strand_id
1 'polypeptide(L)'
;MRYEGKLYRPPSEARSYILQATIGCSHNLCTYCDMYRDRTFRERELAAVLEDVAEAGRVMPGTERVFVADGDALIMDVPRWLTSGSLRAPARAGLPARVADPL
;
A
#
# COMPACT_ATOMS: atom_id res chain seq x y z
N MET A 1 0.53 -5.76 -10.88
CA MET A 1 1.46 -4.84 -10.21
C MET A 1 1.60 -3.59 -11.09
N ARG A 2 0.95 -2.47 -10.76
CA ARG A 2 0.81 -1.30 -11.63
C ARG A 2 1.09 -0.02 -10.84
N TYR A 3 1.98 0.83 -11.32
CA TYR A 3 2.38 2.06 -10.63
C TYR A 3 2.17 3.31 -11.48
N GLU A 4 1.78 4.40 -10.82
CA GLU A 4 1.58 5.71 -11.45
C GLU A 4 2.31 6.79 -10.66
N GLY A 5 3.11 7.59 -11.37
CA GLY A 5 3.79 8.75 -10.79
C GLY A 5 4.97 8.39 -9.89
N LYS A 6 5.30 9.33 -9.00
CA LYS A 6 6.39 9.18 -8.03
C LYS A 6 5.95 8.22 -6.91
N LEU A 7 6.79 7.24 -6.60
CA LEU A 7 6.53 6.26 -5.55
C LEU A 7 7.75 6.14 -4.64
N TYR A 8 7.53 6.30 -3.35
CA TYR A 8 8.59 6.15 -2.34
C TYR A 8 8.39 4.88 -1.53
N ARG A 9 9.43 4.04 -1.46
CA ARG A 9 9.48 2.87 -0.58
C ARG A 9 10.25 3.25 0.70
N PRO A 10 9.59 3.38 1.85
CA PRO A 10 10.29 3.65 3.10
C PRO A 10 11.21 2.47 3.45
N PRO A 11 12.39 2.71 4.06
CA PRO A 11 13.33 1.65 4.45
C PRO A 11 12.70 0.52 5.28
N SER A 12 11.77 0.86 6.18
CA SER A 12 11.02 -0.11 7.00
C SER A 12 10.18 -1.11 6.19
N GLU A 13 9.87 -0.76 4.94
CA GLU A 13 9.07 -1.56 4.00
C GLU A 13 9.92 -2.10 2.83
N ALA A 14 11.25 -2.19 3.01
CA ALA A 14 12.18 -2.70 2.00
C ALA A 14 11.80 -4.10 1.46
N ARG A 15 11.18 -4.94 2.30
CA ARG A 15 10.78 -6.31 1.97
C ARG A 15 9.29 -6.48 1.64
N SER A 16 8.53 -5.39 1.61
CA SER A 16 7.09 -5.41 1.38
C SER A 16 6.76 -5.10 -0.09
N TYR A 17 5.67 -5.69 -0.58
CA TYR A 17 5.09 -5.23 -1.84
C TYR A 17 4.47 -3.86 -1.61
N ILE A 18 4.81 -2.90 -2.47
CA ILE A 18 4.20 -1.57 -2.44
C ILE A 18 2.93 -1.64 -3.29
N LEU A 19 1.78 -1.36 -2.70
CA LEU A 19 0.50 -1.40 -3.36
C LEU A 19 -0.09 0.02 -3.38
N GLN A 20 -0.19 0.62 -4.56
CA GLN A 20 -1.00 1.83 -4.71
C GLN A 20 -2.47 1.40 -4.78
N ALA A 21 -3.25 1.60 -3.72
CA ALA A 21 -4.70 1.33 -3.75
C ALA A 21 -5.50 2.58 -4.10
N THR A 22 -4.94 3.73 -3.77
CA THR A 22 -5.33 5.04 -4.27
C THR A 22 -4.20 5.62 -5.12
N ILE A 23 -4.51 6.60 -5.96
CA ILE A 23 -3.54 7.40 -6.70
C ILE A 23 -3.57 8.82 -6.15
N GLY A 24 -2.42 9.36 -5.78
CA GLY A 24 -2.28 10.74 -5.28
C GLY A 24 -2.69 10.91 -3.81
N CYS A 25 -3.22 12.08 -3.45
CA CYS A 25 -3.63 12.41 -2.08
C CYS A 25 -4.97 13.16 -2.10
N SER A 26 -5.94 12.75 -1.29
CA SER A 26 -7.25 13.40 -1.17
C SER A 26 -7.16 14.85 -0.66
N HIS A 27 -6.13 15.15 0.14
CA HIS A 27 -5.89 16.47 0.71
C HIS A 27 -5.13 17.41 -0.25
N ASN A 28 -4.02 16.95 -0.84
CA ASN A 28 -3.15 17.63 -1.83
C ASN A 28 -2.85 19.14 -1.64
N LEU A 29 -2.93 19.67 -0.42
CA LEU A 29 -2.68 21.09 -0.11
C LEU A 29 -1.45 21.32 0.78
N CYS A 30 -0.70 20.25 1.09
CA CYS A 30 0.51 20.34 1.90
C CYS A 30 1.58 21.21 1.23
N THR A 31 2.09 22.20 1.96
CA THR A 31 3.17 23.08 1.48
C THR A 31 4.45 22.32 1.16
N TYR A 32 4.72 21.23 1.89
CA TYR A 32 5.94 20.42 1.76
C TYR A 32 5.84 19.25 0.77
N CYS A 33 4.65 18.89 0.29
CA CYS A 33 4.47 17.64 -0.47
C CYS A 33 4.77 17.82 -1.95
N ASP A 34 5.91 17.34 -2.45
CA ASP A 34 6.25 17.31 -3.89
C ASP A 34 5.73 16.05 -4.63
N MET A 35 5.25 15.05 -3.88
CA MET A 35 5.01 13.72 -4.42
C MET A 35 3.72 13.60 -5.23
N TYR A 36 2.66 14.31 -4.83
CA TYR A 36 1.31 14.12 -5.38
C TYR A 36 0.75 15.35 -6.12
N ARG A 37 1.52 16.44 -6.24
CA ARG A 37 1.01 17.72 -6.80
C ARG A 37 0.54 17.61 -8.25
N ASP A 38 1.09 16.67 -9.01
CA ASP A 38 0.78 16.43 -10.42
C ASP A 38 -0.28 15.34 -10.63
N ARG A 39 -0.94 14.88 -9.56
CA ARG A 39 -1.94 13.80 -9.61
C ARG A 39 -3.31 14.25 -9.14
N THR A 40 -4.33 13.81 -9.87
CA THR A 40 -5.71 13.86 -9.41
C THR A 40 -5.98 12.66 -8.52
N PHE A 41 -6.52 12.91 -7.33
CA PHE A 41 -6.85 11.86 -6.40
C PHE A 41 -7.93 10.92 -6.95
N ARG A 42 -7.72 9.60 -6.80
CA ARG A 42 -8.76 8.59 -7.05
C ARG A 42 -8.48 7.28 -6.30
N GLU A 43 -9.54 6.59 -5.91
CA GLU A 43 -9.46 5.17 -5.55
C GLU A 43 -9.29 4.33 -6.82
N ARG A 44 -8.53 3.24 -6.73
CA ARG A 44 -8.47 2.23 -7.80
C ARG A 44 -9.58 1.20 -7.61
N GLU A 45 -10.00 0.61 -8.72
CA GLU A 45 -10.92 -0.53 -8.69
C GLU A 45 -10.35 -1.67 -7.84
N LEU A 46 -11.15 -2.13 -6.88
CA LEU A 46 -10.73 -3.15 -5.91
C LEU A 46 -10.26 -4.42 -6.61
N ALA A 47 -10.92 -4.84 -7.69
CA ALA A 47 -10.50 -6.01 -8.46
C ALA A 47 -9.05 -5.89 -8.98
N ALA A 48 -8.69 -4.73 -9.55
CA ALA A 48 -7.35 -4.49 -10.06
C ALA A 48 -6.29 -4.44 -8.94
N VAL A 49 -6.67 -3.92 -7.77
CA VAL A 49 -5.83 -3.91 -6.56
C VAL A 49 -5.57 -5.33 -6.06
N LEU A 50 -6.59 -6.20 -6.07
CA LEU A 50 -6.46 -7.60 -5.64
C LEU A 50 -5.67 -8.44 -6.63
N GLU A 51 -5.85 -8.22 -7.94
CA GLU A 51 -5.00 -8.82 -8.98
C GLU A 51 -3.52 -8.49 -8.75
N ASP A 52 -3.23 -7.24 -8.37
CA ASP A 52 -1.86 -6.81 -8.08
C ASP A 52 -1.26 -7.56 -6.88
N VAL A 53 -2.06 -7.81 -5.84
CA VAL A 53 -1.64 -8.58 -4.66
C VAL A 53 -1.43 -10.06 -5.01
N ALA A 54 -2.35 -10.66 -5.76
CA ALA A 54 -2.25 -12.06 -6.18
C ALA A 54 -1.00 -12.28 -7.07
N GLU A 55 -0.77 -11.37 -8.02
CA GLU A 55 0.41 -11.43 -8.88
C GLU A 55 1.70 -11.23 -8.07
N ALA A 56 1.71 -10.29 -7.12
CA ALA A 56 2.84 -10.08 -6.22
C ALA A 56 3.19 -11.37 -5.44
N GLY A 57 2.19 -12.08 -4.91
CA GLY A 57 2.39 -13.35 -4.22
C GLY A 57 2.96 -14.46 -5.12
N ARG A 58 2.65 -14.42 -6.42
CA ARG A 58 3.16 -15.40 -7.40
C ARG A 58 4.60 -15.11 -7.83
N VAL A 59 4.93 -13.85 -8.08
CA VAL A 59 6.23 -13.45 -8.67
C VAL A 59 7.26 -13.02 -7.63
N MET A 60 6.84 -12.75 -6.39
CA MET A 60 7.71 -12.38 -5.27
C MET A 60 7.44 -13.31 -4.07
N PRO A 61 7.84 -14.59 -4.14
CA PRO A 61 7.49 -15.60 -3.14
C PRO A 61 8.04 -15.33 -1.73
N GLY A 62 8.96 -14.37 -1.56
CA GLY A 62 9.49 -13.93 -0.25
C GLY A 62 8.75 -12.74 0.37
N THR A 63 7.70 -12.23 -0.28
CA THR A 63 6.94 -11.09 0.22
C THR A 63 5.82 -11.54 1.16
N GLU A 64 5.99 -11.25 2.44
CA GLU A 64 5.01 -11.58 3.49
C GLU A 64 4.05 -10.42 3.81
N ARG A 65 4.36 -9.21 3.33
CA ARG A 65 3.65 -7.98 3.70
C ARG A 65 3.36 -7.12 2.49
N VAL A 66 2.23 -6.43 2.55
CA VAL A 66 1.84 -5.39 1.60
C VAL A 66 1.81 -4.06 2.34
N PHE A 67 2.47 -3.06 1.78
CA PHE A 67 2.39 -1.67 2.23
C PHE A 67 1.51 -0.90 1.27
N VAL A 68 0.34 -0.46 1.75
CA VAL A 68 -0.59 0.35 0.97
C VAL A 68 -0.05 1.77 0.92
N ALA A 69 0.41 2.19 -0.26
CA ALA A 69 1.07 3.46 -0.50
C ALA A 69 0.11 4.52 -1.05
N ASP A 70 0.69 5.67 -1.37
CA ASP A 70 0.06 6.95 -1.74
C ASP A 70 -0.49 7.76 -0.54
N GLY A 71 -0.98 8.96 -0.84
CA GLY A 71 -1.14 10.04 0.13
C GLY A 71 -2.38 9.93 0.99
N ASP A 72 -3.28 9.02 0.64
CA ASP A 72 -4.43 8.65 1.44
C ASP A 72 -4.80 7.19 1.21
N ALA A 73 -4.01 6.29 1.81
CA ALA A 73 -4.18 4.85 1.68
C ALA A 73 -5.38 4.30 2.49
N LEU A 74 -5.83 5.05 3.51
CA LEU A 74 -6.85 4.58 4.47
C LEU A 74 -8.26 5.08 4.16
N ILE A 75 -8.44 5.91 3.13
CA ILE A 75 -9.78 6.39 2.74
C ILE A 75 -10.70 5.27 2.25
N MET A 76 -10.12 4.19 1.73
CA MET A 76 -10.89 3.04 1.28
C MET A 76 -11.50 2.32 2.49
N ASP A 77 -12.82 2.16 2.47
CA ASP A 77 -13.57 1.47 3.51
C ASP A 77 -12.97 0.10 3.87
N VAL A 78 -12.66 -0.11 5.15
CA VAL A 78 -12.14 -1.37 5.68
C VAL A 78 -13.02 -2.58 5.31
N PRO A 79 -14.37 -2.50 5.33
CA PRO A 79 -15.20 -3.58 4.81
C PRO A 79 -14.91 -3.94 3.34
N ARG A 80 -14.63 -2.96 2.47
CA ARG A 80 -14.28 -3.22 1.07
C ARG A 80 -12.98 -4.04 0.96
N TRP A 81 -12.03 -3.81 1.86
CA TRP A 81 -10.83 -4.61 1.96
C TRP A 81 -11.11 -6.04 2.44
N LEU A 82 -11.93 -6.20 3.49
CA LEU A 82 -12.16 -7.51 4.14
C LEU A 82 -13.10 -8.43 3.35
N THR A 83 -14.10 -7.89 2.66
CA THR A 83 -15.06 -8.68 1.87
C THR A 83 -14.41 -9.37 0.66
N SER A 84 -13.24 -8.90 0.22
CA SER A 84 -12.49 -9.46 -0.90
C SER A 84 -11.93 -10.88 -0.68
N GLY A 85 -12.02 -11.43 0.55
CA GLY A 85 -11.58 -12.80 0.89
C GLY A 85 -10.06 -13.04 0.78
N SER A 86 -9.31 -12.11 0.21
CA SER A 86 -7.88 -12.22 -0.09
C SER A 86 -7.01 -11.62 1.02
N LEU A 87 -7.57 -10.70 1.80
CA LEU A 87 -6.92 -10.06 2.93
C LEU A 87 -7.52 -10.59 4.23
N ARG A 88 -6.83 -11.53 4.88
CA ARG A 88 -7.14 -11.87 6.26
C ARG A 88 -6.67 -10.72 7.13
N ALA A 89 -7.54 -10.22 8.01
CA ALA A 89 -7.10 -9.35 9.09
C ALA A 89 -5.92 -10.03 9.81
N PRO A 90 -4.82 -9.30 10.13
CA PRO A 90 -3.75 -9.91 10.90
C PRO A 90 -4.38 -10.46 12.17
N ALA A 91 -4.22 -11.77 12.40
CA ALA A 91 -4.49 -12.33 13.71
C ALA A 91 -3.72 -11.46 14.71
N ARG A 92 -4.35 -11.06 15.83
CA ARG A 92 -3.69 -10.30 16.90
C ARG A 92 -2.60 -11.15 17.62
N ALA A 93 -1.84 -11.94 16.88
CA ALA A 93 -0.61 -12.56 17.35
C ALA A 93 0.47 -11.48 17.30
N GLY A 94 0.92 -11.09 18.49
CA GLY A 94 1.90 -10.05 18.81
C GLY A 94 2.64 -9.42 17.64
N LEU A 95 2.46 -8.10 17.48
CA LEU A 95 3.41 -7.26 16.74
C LEU A 95 4.82 -7.62 17.24
N PRO A 96 5.70 -8.21 16.42
CA PRO A 96 7.07 -8.45 16.86
C PRO A 96 7.69 -7.09 17.16
N ALA A 97 8.34 -6.99 18.33
CA ALA A 97 9.16 -5.83 18.68
C ALA A 97 10.06 -5.51 17.48
N ARG A 98 10.00 -4.26 17.04
CA ARG A 98 10.81 -3.74 15.92
C ARG A 98 12.27 -4.14 16.17
N VAL A 99 12.83 -4.95 15.27
CA VAL A 99 14.28 -5.14 15.18
C VAL A 99 14.86 -3.77 14.83
N ALA A 100 15.80 -3.30 15.65
CA ALA A 100 16.56 -2.09 15.39
C ALA A 100 17.22 -2.18 14.00
N ASP A 101 17.02 -1.15 13.17
CA ASP A 101 17.78 -0.98 11.94
C ASP A 101 19.28 -0.92 12.27
N PRO A 102 20.13 -1.81 11.74
CA PRO A 102 21.56 -1.63 11.82
C PRO A 102 21.99 -0.66 10.72
N LEU A 103 22.62 0.44 11.13
CA LEU A 103 23.68 1.05 10.33
C LEU A 103 24.86 0.08 10.23
#